data_AF-A0A3N2GPU3-F1
#
_entry.id   AF-A0A3N2GPU3-F1
#
_cell.length_a   1.000
_cell.length_b   1.000
_cell.length_c   1.000
_cell.angle_alpha   90.00
_cell.angle_beta   90.00
_cell.angle_gamma   90.00
#
_symmetry.space_group_name_H-M   'P 1'
#
loop_
_entity.id
_entity.type
_entity.pdbx_description
1 polymer ?
#
loop_
_entity_poly.entity_id
_entity_poly.type
_entity_poly.pdbx_seq_one_letter_code
_entity_poly.pdbx_strand_id
1 'polypeptide(L)'
;MPTELLLARPVAGSVGERERVAHLIPMPQEPGSPAYLRACCGARFGPGELELLDQIAGMPCEECLVKAPGAESPGLDQLGAGILARLAAIESRLESFSAQLASVLELVAGPDRKADHEDNRDG
;
A
#
# COMPACT_ATOMS: atom_id res chain seq x y z
N MET A 1 -5.67 -8.22 -21.91
CA MET A 1 -6.46 -7.10 -22.45
C MET A 1 -7.08 -6.40 -21.25
N PRO A 2 -6.94 -5.07 -21.09
CA PRO A 2 -7.61 -4.36 -20.00
C PRO A 2 -9.12 -4.47 -20.19
N THR A 3 -9.84 -4.84 -19.12
CA THR A 3 -11.31 -4.86 -19.13
C THR A 3 -11.80 -3.44 -18.99
N GLU A 4 -12.49 -2.93 -20.01
CA GLU A 4 -13.14 -1.62 -19.92
C GLU A 4 -14.29 -1.67 -18.90
N LEU A 5 -14.34 -0.68 -18.01
CA LEU A 5 -15.33 -0.61 -16.94
C LEU A 5 -16.26 0.58 -17.18
N LEU A 6 -17.55 0.31 -17.02
CA LEU A 6 -18.60 1.32 -16.95
C LEU A 6 -18.86 1.66 -15.49
N LEU A 7 -19.09 2.95 -15.21
CA LEU A 7 -19.54 3.43 -13.92
C LEU A 7 -21.02 3.80 -14.03
N ALA A 8 -21.89 3.13 -13.26
CA ALA A 8 -23.33 3.38 -13.32
C ALA A 8 -23.96 3.32 -11.93
N ARG A 9 -25.11 3.96 -11.75
CA ARG A 9 -25.85 3.97 -10.48
C ARG A 9 -27.32 3.65 -10.73
N PRO A 10 -28.05 3.06 -9.77
CA PRO A 10 -29.49 2.90 -9.91
C PRO A 10 -30.21 4.24 -10.12
N VAL A 11 -31.19 4.26 -11.02
CA VAL A 11 -32.06 5.42 -11.24
C VAL A 11 -32.77 5.80 -9.93
N ALA A 12 -32.98 7.09 -9.70
CA ALA A 12 -33.67 7.55 -8.49
C ALA A 12 -35.06 6.89 -8.37
N GLY A 13 -35.34 6.32 -7.20
CA GLY A 13 -36.61 5.63 -6.93
C GLY A 13 -36.68 4.18 -7.37
N SER A 14 -35.64 3.61 -8.00
CA SER A 14 -35.61 2.16 -8.30
C SER A 14 -35.13 1.30 -7.12
N VAL A 15 -34.34 1.90 -6.21
CA VAL A 15 -33.82 1.29 -4.98
C VAL A 15 -33.90 2.29 -3.83
N GLY A 16 -33.67 1.86 -2.59
CA GLY A 16 -33.54 2.78 -1.47
C GLY A 16 -32.30 3.67 -1.60
N GLU A 17 -32.30 4.88 -1.03
CA GLU A 17 -31.15 5.80 -1.10
C GLU A 17 -29.84 5.19 -0.58
N ARG A 18 -29.91 4.26 0.38
CA ARG A 18 -28.74 3.54 0.91
C ARG A 18 -28.10 2.59 -0.12
N GLU A 19 -28.90 2.13 -1.08
CA GLU A 19 -28.51 1.17 -2.12
C GLU A 19 -28.18 1.90 -3.44
N ARG A 20 -28.44 3.20 -3.51
CA ARG A 20 -28.18 4.05 -4.68
C ARG A 20 -26.72 4.50 -4.72
N VAL A 21 -25.81 3.54 -4.70
CA VAL A 21 -24.35 3.74 -4.82
C VAL A 21 -23.88 3.50 -6.25
N ALA A 22 -22.72 4.05 -6.60
CA ALA A 22 -22.13 3.79 -7.92
C ALA A 22 -21.55 2.37 -7.99
N HIS A 23 -21.80 1.66 -9.08
CA HIS A 23 -21.32 0.31 -9.36
C HIS A 23 -20.38 0.32 -10.56
N LEU A 24 -19.37 -0.55 -10.50
CA LEU A 24 -18.50 -0.85 -11.62
C LEU A 24 -19.05 -2.06 -12.36
N ILE A 25 -19.22 -1.92 -13.68
CA ILE A 25 -19.81 -2.92 -14.55
C ILE A 25 -18.82 -3.19 -15.69
N PRO A 26 -18.35 -4.43 -15.87
CA PRO A 26 -17.54 -4.78 -17.03
C PRO A 26 -18.29 -4.50 -18.34
N MET A 27 -17.63 -3.86 -19.30
CA MET A 27 -18.19 -3.62 -20.62
C MET A 27 -18.58 -4.96 -21.26
N PRO A 28 -19.87 -5.17 -21.63
CA PRO A 28 -20.29 -6.38 -22.33
C PRO A 28 -19.51 -6.52 -23.64
N GLN A 29 -18.89 -7.69 -23.87
CA GLN A 29 -18.10 -7.95 -25.08
C GLN A 29 -18.93 -8.56 -26.21
N GLU A 30 -20.13 -9.07 -25.90
CA GLU A 30 -21.01 -9.69 -26.88
C GLU A 30 -21.84 -8.63 -27.63
N PRO A 31 -22.00 -8.76 -28.96
CA PRO A 31 -22.84 -7.86 -29.74
C PRO A 31 -24.33 -8.04 -29.38
N GLY A 32 -24.95 -6.99 -28.87
CA GLY A 32 -26.37 -6.95 -28.51
C GLY A 32 -26.63 -6.19 -27.21
N SER A 33 -27.87 -5.81 -26.95
CA SER A 33 -28.26 -5.25 -25.65
C SER A 33 -28.54 -6.41 -24.68
N PRO A 34 -27.74 -6.61 -23.62
CA PRO A 34 -27.99 -7.68 -22.68
C PRO A 34 -29.31 -7.45 -21.93
N ALA A 35 -29.99 -8.55 -21.58
CA ALA A 35 -31.23 -8.48 -20.79
C ALA A 35 -31.00 -7.92 -19.38
N TYR A 36 -29.77 -8.00 -18.88
CA TYR A 36 -29.34 -7.38 -17.63
C TYR A 36 -27.84 -7.09 -17.66
N LEU A 37 -27.44 -6.01 -17.02
CA LEU A 37 -26.05 -5.74 -16.67
C LEU A 37 -25.75 -6.32 -15.29
N ARG A 38 -24.53 -6.80 -15.11
CA ARG A 38 -24.06 -7.33 -13.83
C ARG A 38 -22.87 -6.52 -13.34
N ALA A 39 -23.01 -5.92 -12.17
CA ALA A 39 -21.92 -5.23 -11.48
C ALA A 39 -20.89 -6.21 -10.90
N CYS A 40 -19.68 -5.74 -10.64
CA CYS A 40 -18.61 -6.53 -9.99
C CYS A 40 -19.01 -7.08 -8.62
N CYS A 41 -19.88 -6.38 -7.86
CA CYS A 41 -20.44 -6.88 -6.61
C CYS A 41 -21.46 -8.03 -6.78
N GLY A 42 -21.93 -8.27 -8.01
CA GLY A 42 -22.91 -9.31 -8.34
C GLY A 42 -24.34 -8.79 -8.55
N ALA A 43 -24.62 -7.53 -8.21
CA ALA A 43 -25.91 -6.89 -8.45
C ALA A 43 -26.29 -6.93 -9.94
N ARG A 44 -27.59 -7.10 -10.22
CA ARG A 44 -28.13 -7.22 -11.58
C ARG A 44 -29.10 -6.07 -11.82
N PHE A 45 -28.99 -5.46 -12.99
CA PHE A 45 -29.81 -4.34 -13.39
C PHE A 45 -30.38 -4.56 -14.78
N GLY A 46 -31.68 -4.41 -14.92
CA GLY A 46 -32.39 -4.47 -16.19
C GLY A 46 -32.27 -3.18 -17.02
N PRO A 47 -32.87 -3.16 -18.23
CA PRO A 47 -32.91 -1.98 -19.07
C PRO A 47 -33.62 -0.81 -18.36
N GLY A 48 -33.00 0.36 -18.32
CA GLY A 48 -33.56 1.56 -17.71
C GLY A 48 -33.44 1.64 -16.19
N GLU A 49 -32.87 0.64 -15.52
CA GLU A 49 -32.66 0.66 -14.06
C GLU A 49 -31.39 1.40 -13.64
N LEU A 50 -30.50 1.68 -14.59
CA LEU A 50 -29.22 2.35 -14.38
C LEU A 50 -29.14 3.67 -15.13
N GLU A 51 -28.54 4.66 -14.47
CA GLU A 51 -27.98 5.85 -15.11
C GLU A 51 -26.45 5.69 -15.21
N LEU A 52 -25.90 6.02 -16.38
CA LEU A 52 -24.45 6.03 -16.60
C LEU A 52 -23.84 7.29 -16.00
N LEU A 53 -22.69 7.17 -15.37
CA LEU A 53 -21.97 8.27 -14.74
C LEU A 53 -20.67 8.55 -15.48
N ASP A 54 -20.46 9.81 -15.89
CA ASP A 54 -19.24 10.25 -16.56
C ASP A 54 -18.04 10.38 -15.60
N GLN A 55 -18.32 10.49 -14.30
CA GLN A 55 -17.33 10.62 -13.24
C GLN A 55 -17.85 10.01 -11.93
N ILE A 56 -16.93 9.69 -11.02
CA ILE A 56 -17.28 9.20 -9.68
C ILE A 56 -18.02 10.30 -8.92
N ALA A 57 -19.29 10.03 -8.60
CA ALA A 57 -20.15 10.91 -7.81
C ALA A 57 -20.65 10.16 -6.57
N GLY A 58 -20.07 10.48 -5.42
CA GLY A 58 -20.26 9.73 -4.16
C GLY A 58 -19.31 8.53 -4.05
N MET A 59 -19.44 7.77 -2.96
CA MET A 59 -18.62 6.58 -2.74
C MET A 59 -19.16 5.41 -3.59
N PRO A 60 -18.34 4.77 -4.44
CA PRO A 60 -18.73 3.55 -5.13
C PRO A 60 -18.97 2.41 -4.14
N CYS A 61 -19.71 1.41 -4.60
CA CYS A 61 -19.87 0.13 -3.92
C CYS A 61 -18.48 -0.45 -3.62
N GLU A 62 -18.18 -0.65 -2.33
CA GLU A 62 -16.90 -1.17 -1.85
C GLU A 62 -16.54 -2.51 -2.51
N GLU A 63 -17.51 -3.43 -2.58
CA GLU A 63 -17.29 -4.71 -3.25
C GLU A 63 -16.96 -4.57 -4.74
N CYS A 64 -17.50 -3.54 -5.42
CA CYS A 64 -17.12 -3.28 -6.80
C CYS A 64 -15.67 -2.82 -6.90
N LEU A 65 -15.17 -2.02 -5.96
CA LEU A 65 -13.77 -1.58 -5.93
C LEU A 65 -12.82 -2.75 -5.69
N VAL A 66 -13.16 -3.65 -4.76
CA VAL A 66 -12.33 -4.82 -4.42
C VAL A 66 -12.31 -5.85 -5.56
N LYS A 67 -13.45 -6.08 -6.20
CA LYS A 67 -13.60 -7.11 -7.25
C LYS A 67 -13.35 -6.57 -8.66
N ALA A 68 -13.02 -5.28 -8.80
CA ALA A 68 -12.75 -4.68 -10.11
C ALA A 68 -11.49 -5.32 -10.73
N PRO A 69 -11.55 -5.73 -12.02
CA PRO A 69 -10.38 -6.19 -12.74
C PRO A 69 -9.34 -5.05 -12.81
N GLY A 70 -8.09 -5.34 -12.45
CA GLY A 70 -7.01 -4.34 -12.39
C GLY A 70 -6.91 -3.55 -11.08
N ALA A 71 -7.68 -3.92 -10.03
CA ALA A 71 -7.46 -3.41 -8.67
C ALA A 71 -6.15 -3.88 -8.03
N GLU A 72 -5.43 -4.81 -8.70
CA GLU A 72 -4.04 -5.12 -8.43
C GLU A 72 -3.21 -3.84 -8.57
N SER A 73 -2.90 -3.22 -7.43
CA SER A 73 -2.03 -2.06 -7.38
C SER A 73 -0.62 -2.54 -7.78
N PRO A 74 -0.04 -2.15 -8.93
CA PRO A 74 1.30 -2.61 -9.32
C PRO A 74 2.43 -2.00 -8.46
N GLY A 75 2.13 -1.51 -7.25
CA GLY A 75 3.03 -0.65 -6.49
C GLY A 75 3.27 -1.01 -5.02
N LEU A 76 2.45 -1.86 -4.39
CA LEU A 76 2.69 -2.20 -2.97
C LEU A 76 3.89 -3.14 -2.80
N ASP A 77 4.09 -4.08 -3.73
CA ASP A 77 5.24 -4.99 -3.69
C ASP A 77 6.56 -4.26 -3.98
N GLN A 78 6.58 -3.36 -4.97
CA GLN A 78 7.77 -2.56 -5.31
C GLN A 78 8.09 -1.48 -4.25
N LEU A 79 7.07 -0.86 -3.66
CA LEU A 79 7.26 0.09 -2.55
C LEU A 79 7.76 -0.62 -1.29
N GLY A 80 7.21 -1.80 -0.99
CA GLY A 80 7.63 -2.64 0.14
C GLY A 80 9.10 -3.06 0.04
N ALA A 81 9.54 -3.50 -1.14
CA ALA A 81 10.92 -3.89 -1.38
C ALA A 81 11.93 -2.74 -1.14
N GLY A 82 11.59 -1.53 -1.60
CA GLY A 82 12.45 -0.35 -1.39
C GLY A 82 12.56 0.07 0.08
N ILE A 83 11.47 -0.05 0.85
CA ILE A 83 11.46 0.24 2.28
C ILE A 83 12.30 -0.78 3.05
N LEU A 84 12.11 -2.07 2.79
CA LEU A 84 12.87 -3.15 3.45
C LEU A 84 14.37 -3.04 3.16
N ALA A 85 14.75 -2.74 1.92
CA ALA A 85 16.15 -2.52 1.55
C ALA A 85 16.77 -1.32 2.30
N ARG A 86 16.01 -0.23 2.48
CA ARG A 86 16.46 0.93 3.27
C ARG A 86 16.61 0.61 4.75
N LEU A 87 15.70 -0.18 5.33
CA LEU A 87 15.79 -0.58 6.74
C LEU A 87 17.04 -1.44 6.98
N ALA A 88 17.29 -2.46 6.14
CA ALA A 88 18.49 -3.29 6.22
C ALA A 88 19.79 -2.46 6.10
N ALA A 89 19.80 -1.45 5.21
CA ALA A 89 20.94 -0.56 5.07
C ALA A 89 21.19 0.33 6.29
N ILE A 90 20.12 0.74 7.00
CA ILE A 90 20.23 1.48 8.26
C ILE A 90 20.80 0.57 9.35
N GLU A 91 20.30 -0.65 9.48
CA GLU A 91 20.79 -1.63 10.47
C GLU A 91 22.30 -1.88 10.29
N SER A 92 22.74 -2.18 9.06
CA SER A 92 24.16 -2.39 8.78
C SER A 92 25.04 -1.16 9.08
N ARG A 93 24.52 0.05 8.83
CA ARG A 93 25.22 1.29 9.19
C ARG A 93 25.33 1.48 10.71
N LEU A 94 24.28 1.15 11.46
CA LEU A 94 24.29 1.22 12.92
C LEU A 94 25.28 0.23 13.53
N GLU A 95 25.33 -1.00 13.00
CA GLU A 95 26.30 -2.01 13.41
C GLU A 95 27.74 -1.56 13.14
N SER A 96 28.00 -1.05 11.93
CA SER A 96 29.32 -0.53 11.57
C SER A 96 29.74 0.65 12.44
N PHE A 97 28.83 1.58 12.70
CA PHE A 97 29.09 2.72 13.58
C PHE A 97 29.37 2.29 15.02
N SER A 98 28.61 1.32 15.53
CA SER A 98 28.83 0.73 16.85
C SER A 98 30.24 0.11 16.97
N ALA A 99 30.66 -0.68 15.97
CA ALA A 99 31.99 -1.28 15.93
C ALA A 99 33.11 -0.20 15.87
N GLN A 100 32.91 0.87 15.10
CA GLN A 100 33.85 1.99 15.04
C GLN A 100 33.99 2.70 16.39
N LEU A 101 32.87 2.97 17.08
CA LEU A 101 32.90 3.58 18.41
C LEU A 101 33.65 2.70 19.42
N ALA A 102 33.42 1.39 19.42
CA ALA A 102 34.13 0.46 20.30
C ALA A 102 35.65 0.55 20.09
N SER A 103 36.11 0.53 18.83
CA SER A 103 37.54 0.63 18.50
C SER A 103 38.17 1.97 18.94
N VAL A 104 37.45 3.09 18.78
CA VAL A 104 37.93 4.40 19.26
C VAL A 104 38.02 4.43 20.79
N LEU A 105 37.02 3.88 21.48
CA LEU A 105 37.04 3.83 22.95
C LEU A 105 38.23 3.02 23.47
N GLU A 106 38.60 1.91 22.83
CA GLU A 106 39.80 1.14 23.18
C GLU A 106 41.09 1.94 22.99
N LEU A 107 41.21 2.74 21.92
CA LEU A 107 42.37 3.58 21.67
C LEU A 107 42.49 4.72 22.69
N VAL A 108 41.36 5.31 23.09
CA VAL A 108 41.32 6.41 24.07
C VAL A 108 41.53 5.90 25.49
N ALA A 109 41.05 4.70 25.82
CA ALA A 109 41.20 4.06 27.12
C ALA A 109 42.59 3.44 27.36
N GLY A 110 43.65 3.95 26.70
CA GLY A 110 45.01 3.42 26.75
C GLY A 110 45.51 3.09 28.17
N PRO A 111 46.50 2.18 28.30
CA PRO A 111 46.86 1.56 29.57
C PRO A 111 47.20 2.61 30.63
N ASP A 112 46.53 2.49 31.77
CA ASP A 112 46.73 3.28 32.98
C ASP A 112 48.24 3.37 33.27
N ARG A 113 48.83 4.56 33.13
CA ARG A 113 50.26 4.82 33.41
C ARG A 113 50.48 4.75 34.91
N LYS A 114 50.51 3.53 35.46
CA LYS A 114 50.89 3.25 36.85
C LYS A 114 52.34 2.75 36.91
N ALA A 115 53.25 3.70 36.74
CA ALA A 115 54.69 3.61 36.96
C ALA A 115 55.12 5.10 37.02
N ASP A 116 55.80 5.69 38.01
CA ASP A 116 56.85 5.21 38.91
C ASP A 116 56.98 6.23 40.06
N HIS A 117 56.63 5.91 41.32
CA HIS A 117 57.02 6.79 42.44
C HIS A 117 57.10 6.14 43.83
N GLU A 118 57.53 4.90 43.95
CA GLU A 118 57.84 4.32 45.26
C GLU A 118 59.10 3.45 45.18
N ASP A 119 60.25 4.07 44.89
CA ASP A 119 61.56 3.45 45.14
C ASP A 119 62.67 4.48 45.45
N ASN A 120 62.35 5.47 46.31
CA ASN A 120 63.40 6.31 46.90
C ASN A 120 63.07 6.66 48.35
N ARG A 121 63.24 5.68 49.24
CA ARG A 121 63.35 5.94 50.68
C ARG A 121 64.28 4.93 51.36
N ASP A 122 65.52 4.88 50.85
CA ASP A 122 66.69 4.47 51.64
C ASP A 122 67.75 5.58 51.50
N GLY A 123 68.05 6.24 52.63
CA GLY A 123 69.02 7.35 52.72
C GLY A 123 68.78 8.25 53.92
#